data_AF-C7RE70-F1
#
_entry.id   AF-C7RE70-F1
#
_cell.length_a   1.000
_cell.length_b   1.000
_cell.length_c   1.000
_cell.angle_alpha   90.00
_cell.angle_beta   90.00
_cell.angle_gamma   90.00
#
_symmetry.space_group_name_H-M   'P 1'
#
loop_
_entity.id
_entity.type
_entity.pdbx_description
1 polymer ?
#
loop_
_entity_poly.entity_id
_entity_poly.type
_entity_poly.pdbx_seq_one_letter_code
_entity_poly.pdbx_strand_id
1 'polypeptide(L)'
;MNRKKELEEALEVARIVLRDTYSALDSLEKANRWSFLDILGGEGLSSLMKRNHIRSANRAINELKHDIERLRKELGDINIELPGEISDSLSDNMFDVFFDNIFTDLRVRSEIKGKINELVEFRDMIESLIQRLEREI
;
A
#
# COMPACT_ATOMS: atom_id res chain seq x y z
N MET A 1 -6.03 20.81 -20.71
CA MET A 1 -6.20 19.54 -20.01
C MET A 1 -7.36 18.78 -20.63
N ASN A 2 -7.15 17.51 -20.97
CA ASN A 2 -8.23 16.63 -21.40
C ASN A 2 -8.63 15.80 -20.18
N ARG A 3 -9.75 16.15 -19.53
CA ARG A 3 -10.26 15.49 -18.31
C ARG A 3 -10.25 13.97 -18.40
N LYS A 4 -10.63 13.42 -19.55
CA LYS A 4 -10.64 11.97 -19.79
C LYS A 4 -9.24 11.37 -19.74
N LYS A 5 -8.26 12.05 -20.34
CA LYS A 5 -6.85 11.61 -20.33
C LYS A 5 -6.30 11.57 -18.91
N GLU A 6 -6.58 12.59 -18.10
CA GLU A 6 -6.15 12.63 -16.69
C GLU A 6 -6.77 11.47 -15.89
N LEU A 7 -8.07 11.20 -16.07
CA LEU A 7 -8.76 10.07 -15.43
C LEU A 7 -8.16 8.70 -15.84
N GLU A 8 -7.80 8.54 -17.12
CA GLU A 8 -7.13 7.34 -17.63
C GLU A 8 -5.73 7.17 -17.02
N GLU A 9 -4.96 8.26 -16.89
CA GLU A 9 -3.63 8.27 -16.26
C GLU A 9 -3.70 7.92 -14.76
N ALA A 10 -4.65 8.50 -14.02
CA ALA A 10 -4.87 8.13 -12.62
C ALA A 10 -5.34 6.68 -12.44
N LEU A 11 -6.20 6.17 -13.34
CA LEU A 11 -6.63 4.77 -13.32
C LEU A 11 -5.47 3.81 -13.56
N GLU A 12 -4.58 4.14 -14.49
CA GLU A 12 -3.37 3.35 -14.75
C GLU A 12 -2.48 3.29 -13.50
N VAL A 13 -2.21 4.43 -12.88
CA VAL A 13 -1.37 4.50 -11.68
C VAL A 13 -2.05 3.82 -10.48
N ALA A 14 -3.37 3.94 -10.31
CA ALA A 14 -4.10 3.26 -9.25
C ALA A 14 -4.00 1.73 -9.36
N ARG A 15 -4.05 1.17 -10.58
CA ARG A 15 -3.85 -0.26 -10.84
C ARG A 15 -2.43 -0.73 -10.54
N ILE A 16 -1.43 0.11 -10.81
CA ILE A 16 -0.03 -0.14 -10.43
C ILE A 16 0.08 -0.22 -8.90
N VAL A 17 -0.44 0.78 -8.18
CA VAL A 17 -0.45 0.81 -6.72
C VAL A 17 -1.16 -0.42 -6.14
N LEU A 18 -2.28 -0.86 -6.72
CA LEU A 18 -2.98 -2.06 -6.28
C LEU A 18 -2.10 -3.32 -6.40
N ARG A 19 -1.46 -3.51 -7.55
CA ARG A 19 -0.54 -4.63 -7.79
C ARG A 19 0.62 -4.63 -6.80
N ASP A 20 1.20 -3.46 -6.54
CA ASP A 20 2.37 -3.33 -5.67
C ASP A 20 1.96 -3.52 -4.19
N THR A 21 0.74 -3.13 -3.83
CA THR A 21 0.12 -3.45 -2.54
C THR A 21 -0.02 -4.95 -2.33
N TYR A 22 -0.50 -5.70 -3.34
CA TYR A 22 -0.55 -7.16 -3.28
C TYR A 22 0.85 -7.79 -3.11
N SER A 23 1.87 -7.24 -3.79
CA SER A 23 3.25 -7.72 -3.69
C SER A 23 3.86 -7.47 -2.30
N ALA A 24 3.55 -6.32 -1.70
CA ALA A 24 3.94 -5.99 -0.33
C ALA A 24 3.22 -6.88 0.70
N LEU A 25 1.93 -7.14 0.53
CA LEU A 25 1.16 -8.07 1.37
C LEU A 25 1.76 -9.48 1.36
N ASP A 26 2.04 -10.05 0.19
CA ASP A 26 2.65 -11.39 0.09
C ASP A 26 4.04 -11.43 0.76
N SER A 27 4.84 -10.38 0.60
CA SER A 27 6.15 -10.26 1.25
C SER A 27 6.04 -10.21 2.78
N LEU A 28 5.09 -9.44 3.31
CA LEU A 28 4.83 -9.32 4.74
C LEU A 28 4.26 -10.61 5.33
N GLU A 29 3.35 -11.27 4.64
CA GLU A 29 2.80 -12.55 5.06
C GLU A 29 3.88 -13.63 5.10
N LYS A 30 4.75 -13.70 4.09
CA LYS A 30 5.92 -14.58 4.10
C LYS A 30 6.81 -14.28 5.30
N ALA A 31 7.11 -13.01 5.56
CA ALA A 31 7.91 -12.61 6.72
C ALA A 31 7.24 -13.00 8.05
N ASN A 32 5.92 -12.84 8.17
CA ASN A 32 5.15 -13.24 9.33
C ASN A 32 5.20 -14.77 9.54
N ARG A 33 4.97 -15.57 8.48
CA ARG A 33 5.01 -17.05 8.51
C ARG A 33 6.39 -17.60 8.84
N TRP A 34 7.46 -17.09 8.23
CA TRP A 34 8.83 -17.51 8.53
C TRP A 34 9.22 -17.25 9.98
N SER A 35 8.65 -16.22 10.58
CA SER A 35 8.81 -15.91 12.00
C SER A 35 8.12 -16.95 12.91
N PHE A 36 7.11 -17.72 12.43
CA PHE A 36 6.51 -18.83 13.20
C PHE A 36 7.28 -20.15 13.07
N LEU A 37 8.07 -20.32 12.00
CA LEU A 37 8.90 -21.52 11.78
C LEU A 37 10.11 -21.62 12.73
N ASP A 38 10.41 -20.56 13.48
CA ASP A 38 11.49 -20.49 14.49
C ASP A 38 11.39 -21.55 15.62
N ILE A 39 10.26 -22.24 15.77
CA ILE A 39 10.05 -23.19 16.87
C ILE A 39 10.68 -24.56 16.58
N LEU A 40 11.12 -24.85 15.34
CA LEU A 40 11.61 -26.20 14.96
C LEU A 40 13.14 -26.36 14.83
N GLY A 41 13.97 -25.33 15.05
CA GLY A 41 15.43 -25.47 14.86
C GLY A 41 16.28 -24.43 15.59
N GLY A 42 17.04 -24.87 16.60
CA GLY A 42 17.74 -24.04 17.58
C GLY A 42 18.70 -22.94 17.08
N GLU A 43 18.73 -21.87 17.87
CA GLU A 43 19.76 -20.87 18.25
C GLU A 43 20.82 -20.30 17.27
N GLY A 44 21.08 -20.84 16.07
CA GLY A 44 22.21 -20.38 15.24
C GLY A 44 21.87 -19.66 13.93
N LEU A 45 20.89 -20.16 13.18
CA LEU A 45 20.62 -19.72 11.78
C LEU A 45 19.43 -18.75 11.65
N SER A 46 18.60 -18.63 12.68
CA SER A 46 17.34 -17.87 12.62
C SER A 46 17.53 -16.35 12.52
N SER A 47 18.61 -15.78 13.07
CA SER A 47 18.83 -14.33 13.13
C SER A 47 19.11 -13.69 11.76
N LEU A 48 19.90 -14.35 10.88
CA LEU A 48 20.21 -13.82 9.55
C LEU A 48 19.02 -13.95 8.60
N MET A 49 18.30 -15.08 8.64
CA MET A 49 17.10 -15.27 7.84
C MET A 49 15.97 -14.32 8.28
N LYS A 50 15.77 -14.11 9.59
CA LYS A 50 14.87 -13.07 10.14
C LYS A 50 15.15 -11.70 9.56
N ARG A 51 16.42 -11.28 9.59
CA ARG A 51 16.84 -9.97 9.06
C ARG A 51 16.60 -9.86 7.56
N ASN A 52 16.68 -10.95 6.80
CA ASN A 52 16.43 -10.93 5.36
C ASN A 52 14.95 -10.77 5.03
N HIS A 53 14.06 -11.45 5.75
CA HIS A 53 12.61 -11.30 5.53
C HIS A 53 12.10 -9.91 5.92
N ILE A 54 12.54 -9.36 7.05
CA ILE A 54 12.19 -7.98 7.45
C ILE A 54 12.74 -6.98 6.44
N ARG A 55 14.00 -7.15 5.98
CA ARG A 55 14.57 -6.31 4.90
C ARG A 55 13.83 -6.43 3.57
N SER A 56 13.23 -7.59 3.27
CA SER A 56 12.42 -7.78 2.07
C SER A 56 11.07 -7.05 2.21
N ALA A 57 10.43 -7.17 3.37
CA ALA A 57 9.20 -6.46 3.68
C ALA A 57 9.38 -4.94 3.62
N ASN A 58 10.42 -4.40 4.26
CA ASN A 58 10.73 -2.96 4.19
C ASN A 58 11.07 -2.52 2.76
N ARG A 59 11.67 -3.37 1.92
CA ARG A 59 11.89 -3.04 0.50
C ARG A 59 10.57 -2.94 -0.26
N ALA A 60 9.68 -3.91 -0.11
CA ALA A 60 8.37 -3.89 -0.77
C ALA A 60 7.52 -2.69 -0.34
N ILE A 61 7.54 -2.32 0.95
CA ILE A 61 6.87 -1.12 1.46
C ILE A 61 7.48 0.16 0.86
N ASN A 62 8.82 0.23 0.76
CA ASN A 62 9.49 1.38 0.14
C ASN A 62 9.27 1.49 -1.36
N GLU A 63 9.15 0.37 -2.07
CA GLU A 63 8.79 0.37 -3.50
C GLU A 63 7.36 0.88 -3.67
N LEU A 64 6.42 0.35 -2.89
CA LEU A 64 5.02 0.78 -2.88
C LEU A 64 4.88 2.29 -2.61
N LYS A 65 5.74 2.86 -1.74
CA LYS A 65 5.77 4.31 -1.47
C LYS A 65 5.94 5.16 -2.72
N HIS A 66 6.73 4.71 -3.70
CA HIS A 66 6.98 5.51 -4.90
C HIS A 66 5.72 5.62 -5.78
N ASP A 67 5.05 4.50 -6.02
CA ASP A 67 3.85 4.46 -6.87
C ASP A 67 2.67 5.20 -6.23
N ILE A 68 2.62 5.15 -4.91
CA ILE A 68 1.71 5.92 -4.07
C ILE A 68 1.86 7.43 -4.26
N GLU A 69 3.09 7.96 -4.21
CA GLU A 69 3.34 9.40 -4.35
C GLU A 69 2.98 9.86 -5.77
N ARG A 70 3.19 8.98 -6.74
CA ARG A 70 2.73 9.21 -8.10
C ARG A 70 1.21 9.25 -8.15
N LEU A 71 0.50 8.30 -7.54
CA LEU A 71 -0.97 8.29 -7.50
C LEU A 71 -1.53 9.56 -6.87
N ARG A 72 -0.93 10.02 -5.76
CA ARG A 72 -1.29 11.28 -5.10
C ARG A 72 -1.23 12.46 -6.07
N LYS A 73 -0.17 12.53 -6.87
CA LYS A 73 0.01 13.60 -7.87
C LYS A 73 -1.07 13.52 -8.96
N GLU A 74 -1.27 12.35 -9.56
CA GLU A 74 -2.28 12.19 -10.63
C GLU A 74 -3.69 12.51 -10.12
N LEU A 75 -4.04 12.12 -8.89
CA LEU A 75 -5.34 12.46 -8.30
C LEU A 75 -5.48 13.95 -7.98
N GLY A 76 -4.41 14.60 -7.51
CA GLY A 76 -4.42 16.04 -7.25
C GLY A 76 -4.59 16.90 -8.51
N ASP A 77 -4.15 16.40 -9.66
CA ASP A 77 -4.36 17.04 -10.97
C ASP A 77 -5.82 16.89 -11.47
N ILE A 78 -6.60 15.97 -10.87
CA ILE A 78 -8.02 15.74 -11.19
C ILE A 78 -8.89 16.36 -10.08
N ASN A 79 -9.43 17.56 -10.34
CA ASN A 79 -10.41 18.19 -9.45
C ASN A 79 -11.77 17.47 -9.54
N ILE A 80 -11.95 16.31 -8.89
CA ILE A 80 -13.21 15.56 -8.91
C ILE A 80 -14.18 16.15 -7.87
N GLU A 81 -15.12 16.97 -8.32
CA GLU A 81 -16.33 17.27 -7.54
C GLU A 81 -17.21 16.01 -7.51
N LEU A 82 -16.93 15.09 -6.58
CA LEU A 82 -17.71 13.87 -6.37
C LEU A 82 -18.99 14.19 -5.59
N PRO A 83 -20.18 13.84 -6.09
CA PRO A 83 -21.42 14.00 -5.33
C PRO A 83 -21.51 12.93 -4.23
N GLY A 84 -21.62 13.38 -2.98
CA GLY A 84 -21.87 12.58 -1.77
C GLY A 84 -20.60 12.29 -0.98
N GLU A 85 -20.53 12.80 0.27
CA GLU A 85 -19.57 12.58 1.39
C GLU A 85 -18.06 12.49 1.11
N ILE A 86 -17.66 12.58 -0.16
CA ILE A 86 -16.33 12.25 -0.67
C ILE A 86 -15.86 13.44 -1.50
N SER A 87 -16.10 14.65 -0.97
CA SER A 87 -15.40 15.86 -1.41
C SER A 87 -13.89 15.68 -1.24
N ASP A 88 -13.09 16.54 -1.86
CA ASP A 88 -11.61 16.73 -1.75
C ASP A 88 -10.95 16.16 -0.47
N SER A 89 -11.64 16.28 0.66
CA SER A 89 -11.37 15.61 1.93
C SER A 89 -11.10 14.10 1.92
N LEU A 90 -11.60 13.29 0.99
CA LEU A 90 -11.47 11.83 1.10
C LEU A 90 -10.17 11.34 0.48
N SER A 91 -9.75 11.86 -0.67
CA SER A 91 -8.36 11.71 -1.11
C SER A 91 -7.42 12.29 -0.07
N ASP A 92 -7.64 13.53 0.39
CA ASP A 92 -6.72 14.17 1.35
C ASP A 92 -6.66 13.42 2.69
N ASN A 93 -7.79 12.99 3.28
CA ASN A 93 -7.78 12.20 4.52
C ASN A 93 -7.29 10.76 4.31
N MET A 94 -7.55 10.14 3.16
CA MET A 94 -6.93 8.85 2.81
C MET A 94 -5.42 9.03 2.70
N PHE A 95 -4.96 10.12 2.07
CA PHE A 95 -3.56 10.45 1.87
C PHE A 95 -2.82 10.82 3.15
N ASP A 96 -3.45 11.49 4.10
CA ASP A 96 -2.78 11.89 5.33
C ASP A 96 -2.74 10.75 6.36
N VAL A 97 -3.81 9.96 6.51
CA VAL A 97 -3.90 8.95 7.59
C VAL A 97 -3.26 7.62 7.21
N PHE A 98 -3.45 7.11 5.99
CA PHE A 98 -2.91 5.81 5.61
C PHE A 98 -1.41 5.86 5.31
N PHE A 99 -0.94 6.96 4.76
CA PHE A 99 0.43 7.05 4.29
C PHE A 99 1.41 7.34 5.42
N ASP A 100 1.05 8.21 6.38
CA ASP A 100 1.87 8.39 7.58
C ASP A 100 2.03 7.08 8.36
N ASN A 101 1.02 6.21 8.36
CA ASN A 101 1.06 4.94 9.06
C ASN A 101 1.79 3.84 8.27
N ILE A 102 1.56 3.65 6.97
CA ILE A 102 2.19 2.56 6.18
C ILE A 102 3.72 2.71 6.11
N PHE A 103 4.27 3.94 6.20
CA PHE A 103 5.70 4.21 6.01
C PHE A 103 6.60 4.02 7.24
N THR A 104 6.07 3.52 8.37
CA THR A 104 6.93 3.22 9.51
C THR A 104 7.76 1.96 9.25
N ASP A 105 9.09 2.05 9.38
CA ASP A 105 9.99 0.90 9.27
C ASP A 105 9.61 -0.19 10.27
N LEU A 106 9.47 -1.41 9.77
CA LEU A 106 9.25 -2.59 10.60
C LEU A 106 10.54 -2.92 11.38
N ARG A 107 10.44 -2.87 12.71
CA ARG A 107 11.47 -3.24 13.68
C ARG A 107 11.13 -4.54 14.39
N VAL A 108 9.86 -4.80 14.71
CA VAL A 108 9.42 -5.97 15.47
C VAL A 108 8.24 -6.71 14.81
N ARG A 109 8.01 -7.96 15.23
CA ARG A 109 6.94 -8.82 14.67
C ARG A 109 5.54 -8.21 14.81
N SER A 110 5.23 -7.60 15.95
CA SER A 110 3.91 -6.99 16.17
C SER A 110 3.60 -5.91 15.13
N GLU A 111 4.63 -5.20 14.66
CA GLU A 111 4.49 -4.20 13.60
C GLU A 111 4.21 -4.87 12.23
N ILE A 112 4.76 -6.06 11.94
CA ILE A 112 4.47 -6.79 10.69
C ILE A 112 2.97 -7.10 10.59
N LYS A 113 2.38 -7.64 11.66
CA LYS A 113 0.94 -7.94 11.67
C LYS A 113 0.09 -6.67 11.54
N GLY A 114 0.51 -5.58 12.20
CA GLY A 114 -0.11 -4.26 12.04
C GLY A 114 -0.07 -3.80 10.59
N LYS A 115 1.12 -3.82 9.95
CA LYS A 115 1.27 -3.43 8.54
C LYS A 115 0.46 -4.29 7.58
N ILE A 116 0.32 -5.59 7.83
CA ILE A 116 -0.56 -6.45 7.01
C ILE A 116 -2.00 -5.93 7.04
N ASN A 117 -2.54 -5.64 8.24
CA ASN A 117 -3.89 -5.14 8.37
C ASN A 117 -4.06 -3.78 7.66
N GLU A 118 -3.11 -2.88 7.85
CA GLU A 118 -3.13 -1.56 7.19
C GLU A 118 -3.07 -1.68 5.66
N LEU A 119 -2.23 -2.58 5.12
CA LEU A 119 -2.18 -2.80 3.67
C LEU A 119 -3.43 -3.49 3.11
N VAL A 120 -4.12 -4.31 3.90
CA VAL A 120 -5.42 -4.88 3.50
C VAL A 120 -6.47 -3.78 3.39
N GLU A 121 -6.55 -2.89 4.39
CA GLU A 121 -7.46 -1.75 4.36
C GLU A 121 -7.13 -0.80 3.20
N PHE A 122 -5.84 -0.54 2.97
CA PHE A 122 -5.37 0.26 1.84
C PHE A 122 -5.72 -0.35 0.48
N ARG A 123 -5.58 -1.68 0.33
CA ARG A 123 -5.97 -2.39 -0.88
C ARG A 123 -7.46 -2.18 -1.18
N ASP A 124 -8.33 -2.39 -0.20
CA ASP A 124 -9.79 -2.29 -0.37
C ASP A 124 -10.21 -0.86 -0.77
N MET A 125 -9.48 0.12 -0.25
CA MET A 125 -9.61 1.53 -0.59
C MET A 125 -9.17 1.83 -2.04
N ILE A 126 -8.04 1.30 -2.48
CA ILE A 126 -7.57 1.46 -3.88
C ILE A 126 -8.51 0.76 -4.87
N GLU A 127 -9.03 -0.42 -4.52
CA GLU A 127 -10.05 -1.10 -5.33
C GLU A 127 -11.31 -0.24 -5.47
N SER A 128 -11.75 0.39 -4.38
CA SER A 128 -12.88 1.32 -4.39
C SER A 128 -12.61 2.57 -5.23
N LEU A 129 -11.38 3.09 -5.23
CA LEU A 129 -10.95 4.20 -6.08
C LEU A 129 -10.99 3.81 -7.56
N ILE A 130 -10.42 2.66 -7.93
CA ILE A 130 -10.41 2.15 -9.32
C ILE A 130 -11.84 2.04 -9.85
N GLN A 131 -12.74 1.42 -9.08
CA GLN A 131 -14.14 1.27 -9.47
C GLN A 131 -14.88 2.60 -9.68
N ARG A 132 -14.38 3.70 -9.11
CA ARG A 132 -14.96 5.03 -9.29
C ARG A 132 -14.38 5.74 -10.50
N LEU A 133 -13.05 5.71 -10.66
CA LEU A 133 -12.39 6.24 -11.85
C LEU A 133 -12.97 5.62 -13.12
N GLU A 134 -13.23 4.31 -13.10
CA GLU A 134 -13.88 3.60 -14.21
C GLU A 134 -15.32 4.05 -14.52
N ARG A 135 -16.05 4.62 -13.54
CA ARG A 135 -17.41 5.15 -13.77
C ARG A 135 -17.42 6.57 -14.34
N GLU A 136 -16.34 7.32 -14.10
CA GLU A 136 -16.19 8.72 -14.51
C GLU A 136 -15.58 8.88 -15.92
N ILE A 137 -15.01 7.80 -16.49
CA ILE A 137 -14.44 7.73 -17.85
C ILE A 137 -15.51 7.45 -18.90
#